data_AF-A0A9W9U1Y4-F1
#
_entry.id   AF-A0A9W9U1Y4-F1
#
_cell.length_a   1.000
_cell.length_b   1.000
_cell.length_c   1.000
_cell.angle_alpha   90.00
_cell.angle_beta   90.00
_cell.angle_gamma   90.00
#
_symmetry.space_group_name_H-M   'P 1'
#
loop_
_entity.id
_entity.type
_entity.pdbx_description
1 polymer ?
#
loop_
_entity_poly.entity_id
_entity_poly.type
_entity_poly.pdbx_seq_one_letter_code
_entity_poly.pdbx_strand_id
1 'polypeptide(L)'
;MYFNKASLLATAALISEVAAIPTLQSRATADSAAFSALQRAAQLSSAAYTGCIGTAFDVTITKTITDTLTDTHGYVGYSISEKKISVVMKGSTSYTNIMNDVDTTLVTPSLSGVTFPSGVKIMKGINSPWSAVHDSVISEVKSLIAKYPDYSLESTGHSLGGSLTYISYVALSQNFPDKDITSNALAAFPIGNAAWASFAGGLNGTLNRGNNAADGVPNMYVNLPYDFVHYGTEYYSSGTAATCVKCSGERDTSCSAGNGMYGVTAGHFYSFGVGLGMAGCSSSLF
;
A
#
# COMPACT_ATOMS: atom_id res chain seq x y z
N MET A 1 6.27 54.77 -60.51
CA MET A 1 5.03 54.90 -59.72
C MET A 1 4.80 53.56 -59.04
N TYR A 2 4.63 53.59 -57.73
CA TYR A 2 5.00 52.54 -56.77
C TYR A 2 4.20 51.23 -56.86
N PHE A 3 4.91 50.09 -56.88
CA PHE A 3 4.40 48.79 -56.46
C PHE A 3 4.38 48.74 -54.93
N ASN A 4 3.23 48.49 -54.31
CA ASN A 4 3.13 48.26 -52.86
C ASN A 4 2.71 46.81 -52.60
N LYS A 5 3.68 45.98 -52.20
CA LYS A 5 3.47 44.62 -51.70
C LYS A 5 3.28 44.71 -50.19
N ALA A 6 2.04 44.59 -49.71
CA ALA A 6 1.78 44.41 -48.29
C ALA A 6 1.81 42.90 -47.97
N SER A 7 2.94 42.43 -47.46
CA SER A 7 3.09 41.10 -46.87
C SER A 7 2.37 41.07 -45.52
N LEU A 8 1.29 40.28 -45.39
CA LEU A 8 0.73 39.93 -44.09
C LEU A 8 1.70 38.99 -43.37
N LEU A 9 2.40 39.51 -42.36
CA LEU A 9 3.12 38.72 -41.37
C LEU A 9 2.09 38.14 -40.39
N ALA A 10 1.77 36.86 -40.53
CA ALA A 10 1.05 36.11 -39.51
C ALA A 10 2.00 35.86 -38.33
N THR A 11 1.88 36.65 -37.27
CA THR A 11 2.55 36.39 -36.00
C THR A 11 1.88 35.20 -35.33
N ALA A 12 2.50 34.01 -35.43
CA ALA A 12 2.14 32.87 -34.61
C ALA A 12 2.52 33.16 -33.15
N ALA A 13 1.53 33.43 -32.31
CA ALA A 13 1.73 33.47 -30.87
C ALA A 13 1.97 32.05 -30.36
N LEU A 14 3.24 31.70 -30.12
CA LEU A 14 3.61 30.50 -29.39
C LEU A 14 3.20 30.69 -27.93
N ILE A 15 2.03 30.18 -27.58
CA ILE A 15 1.64 30.00 -26.17
C ILE A 15 2.53 28.88 -25.64
N SER A 16 3.53 29.23 -24.85
CA SER A 16 4.31 28.25 -24.09
C SER A 16 3.41 27.68 -22.99
N GLU A 17 2.83 26.51 -23.21
CA GLU A 17 2.29 25.70 -22.12
C GLU A 17 3.47 25.21 -21.28
N VAL A 18 3.86 26.03 -20.29
CA VAL A 18 4.75 25.58 -19.22
C VAL A 18 3.93 24.57 -18.41
N ALA A 19 4.09 23.29 -18.70
CA ALA A 19 3.63 22.23 -17.82
C ALA A 19 4.28 22.47 -16.46
N ALA A 20 3.49 22.91 -15.48
CA ALA A 20 3.97 23.11 -14.12
C ALA A 20 4.41 21.75 -13.59
N ILE A 21 5.73 21.53 -13.51
CA ILE A 21 6.28 20.37 -12.82
C ILE A 21 5.74 20.46 -11.38
N PRO A 22 5.00 19.44 -10.88
CA PRO A 22 4.52 19.45 -9.51
C PRO A 22 5.73 19.54 -8.58
N THR A 23 5.94 20.70 -7.96
CA THR A 23 6.97 20.84 -6.92
C THR A 23 6.55 19.98 -5.74
N LEU A 24 7.42 19.07 -5.28
CA LEU A 24 7.20 18.37 -4.02
C LEU A 24 7.08 19.42 -2.89
N GLN A 25 6.06 19.28 -2.05
CA GLN A 25 5.70 20.27 -1.03
C GLN A 25 5.67 19.64 0.35
N SER A 26 6.04 20.43 1.35
CA SER A 26 6.01 20.10 2.77
C SER A 26 4.69 20.60 3.36
N ARG A 27 3.70 19.72 3.55
CA ARG A 27 2.33 20.11 3.96
C ARG A 27 1.67 19.13 4.93
N ALA A 28 2.45 18.30 5.60
CA ALA A 28 1.91 17.36 6.57
C ALA A 28 1.28 18.08 7.77
N THR A 29 0.25 17.47 8.35
CA THR A 29 -0.49 17.99 9.50
C THR A 29 -0.46 16.97 10.63
N ALA A 30 -0.40 17.43 11.89
CA ALA A 30 -0.41 16.53 13.03
C ALA A 30 -1.73 15.73 13.08
N ASP A 31 -1.62 14.41 13.28
CA ASP A 31 -2.76 13.51 13.38
C ASP A 31 -2.44 12.35 14.34
N SER A 32 -2.42 12.67 15.63
CA SER A 32 -2.21 11.68 16.69
C SER A 32 -3.34 10.65 16.80
N ALA A 33 -4.55 10.98 16.29
CA ALA A 33 -5.72 10.12 16.35
C ALA A 33 -5.59 8.91 15.41
N ALA A 34 -4.89 9.06 14.27
CA ALA A 34 -4.61 7.96 13.35
C ALA A 34 -3.66 6.88 13.93
N PHE A 35 -2.84 7.25 14.92
CA PHE A 35 -1.73 6.40 15.39
C PHE A 35 -2.17 5.04 15.91
N SER A 36 -3.22 4.96 16.74
CA SER A 36 -3.62 3.70 17.39
C SER A 36 -4.08 2.64 16.37
N ALA A 37 -4.81 3.05 15.33
CA ALA A 37 -5.24 2.14 14.27
C ALA A 37 -4.05 1.63 13.44
N LEU A 38 -3.10 2.50 13.14
CA LEU A 38 -1.88 2.15 12.41
C LEU A 38 -0.91 1.30 13.25
N GLN A 39 -0.86 1.53 14.56
CA GLN A 39 -0.13 0.68 15.50
C GLN A 39 -0.74 -0.73 15.56
N ARG A 40 -2.08 -0.85 15.60
CA ARG A 40 -2.75 -2.16 15.49
C ARG A 40 -2.43 -2.84 14.17
N ALA A 41 -2.46 -2.11 13.05
CA ALA A 41 -2.05 -2.65 11.75
C ALA A 41 -0.60 -3.18 11.77
N ALA A 42 0.30 -2.48 12.47
CA ALA A 42 1.70 -2.89 12.62
C ALA A 42 1.86 -4.13 13.51
N GLN A 43 1.07 -4.26 14.59
CA GLN A 43 0.99 -5.46 15.42
C GLN A 43 0.53 -6.68 14.62
N LEU A 44 -0.56 -6.55 13.85
CA LEU A 44 -1.06 -7.61 12.98
C LEU A 44 -0.03 -8.01 11.91
N SER A 45 0.64 -7.03 11.30
CA SER A 45 1.71 -7.27 10.34
C SER A 45 2.92 -7.96 10.98
N SER A 46 3.27 -7.59 12.21
CA SER A 46 4.30 -8.28 13.00
C SER A 46 3.93 -9.74 13.28
N ALA A 47 2.67 -10.02 13.65
CA ALA A 47 2.18 -11.37 13.90
C ALA A 47 2.31 -12.29 12.67
N ALA A 48 2.19 -11.73 11.45
CA ALA A 48 2.43 -12.47 10.21
C ALA A 48 3.89 -12.95 10.09
N TYR A 49 4.85 -12.13 10.52
CA TYR A 49 6.26 -12.54 10.59
C TYR A 49 6.52 -13.60 11.66
N THR A 50 5.89 -13.44 12.83
CA THR A 50 5.98 -14.41 13.93
C THR A 50 5.38 -15.77 13.56
N GLY A 51 4.42 -15.83 12.63
CA GLY A 51 3.74 -17.06 12.25
C GLY A 51 2.73 -17.51 13.31
N CYS A 52 2.00 -16.55 13.88
CA CYS A 52 1.01 -16.82 14.92
C CYS A 52 -0.05 -17.84 14.49
N ILE A 53 -0.43 -18.73 15.40
CA ILE A 53 -1.41 -19.79 15.17
C ILE A 53 -2.63 -19.54 16.06
N GLY A 54 -3.83 -19.72 15.50
CA GLY A 54 -5.09 -19.55 16.20
C GLY A 54 -5.52 -18.08 16.30
N THR A 55 -4.69 -17.22 16.88
CA THR A 55 -4.98 -15.79 17.04
C THR A 55 -3.75 -14.91 16.76
N ALA A 56 -4.00 -13.73 16.19
CA ALA A 56 -3.06 -12.63 16.10
C ALA A 56 -3.71 -11.40 16.74
N PHE A 57 -3.38 -11.13 18.00
CA PHE A 57 -4.04 -10.10 18.82
C PHE A 57 -5.56 -10.33 18.86
N ASP A 58 -6.36 -9.38 18.39
CA ASP A 58 -7.82 -9.46 18.37
C ASP A 58 -8.37 -10.30 17.19
N VAL A 59 -7.53 -10.68 16.23
CA VAL A 59 -7.94 -11.45 15.05
C VAL A 59 -7.87 -12.95 15.34
N THR A 60 -9.02 -13.61 15.26
CA THR A 60 -9.11 -15.09 15.20
C THR A 60 -8.80 -15.54 13.79
N ILE A 61 -7.71 -16.29 13.62
CA ILE A 61 -7.24 -16.78 12.32
C ILE A 61 -8.06 -17.99 11.92
N THR A 62 -8.71 -17.93 10.76
CA THR A 62 -9.44 -19.06 10.18
C THR A 62 -8.69 -19.71 9.03
N LYS A 63 -7.74 -18.99 8.43
CA LYS A 63 -6.93 -19.50 7.34
C LYS A 63 -5.51 -18.94 7.37
N THR A 64 -4.54 -19.82 7.29
CA THR A 64 -3.15 -19.46 6.97
C THR A 64 -2.97 -19.45 5.46
N ILE A 65 -2.36 -18.39 4.93
CA ILE A 65 -1.99 -18.26 3.52
C ILE A 65 -0.56 -18.76 3.37
N THR A 66 -0.34 -19.70 2.45
CA THR A 66 1.00 -20.20 2.10
C THR A 66 1.01 -20.61 0.64
N ASP A 67 1.91 -20.02 -0.13
CA ASP A 67 2.28 -20.47 -1.47
C ASP A 67 3.80 -20.64 -1.53
N THR A 68 4.26 -21.86 -1.80
CA THR A 68 5.68 -22.20 -1.74
C THR A 68 6.47 -21.72 -2.96
N LEU A 69 5.82 -21.56 -4.11
CA LEU A 69 6.47 -21.13 -5.35
C LEU A 69 6.84 -19.65 -5.32
N THR A 70 5.98 -18.83 -4.73
CA THR A 70 6.17 -17.39 -4.61
C THR A 70 6.63 -16.93 -3.22
N ASP A 71 6.82 -17.87 -2.30
CA ASP A 71 7.09 -17.62 -0.86
C ASP A 71 6.07 -16.62 -0.26
N THR A 72 4.81 -16.72 -0.67
CA THR A 72 3.74 -15.84 -0.19
C THR A 72 3.14 -16.39 1.08
N HIS A 73 3.15 -15.59 2.15
CA HIS A 73 2.57 -15.97 3.44
C HIS A 73 1.64 -14.89 3.97
N GLY A 74 0.73 -15.29 4.85
CA GLY A 74 -0.20 -14.40 5.49
C GLY A 74 -1.28 -15.16 6.25
N TYR A 75 -2.36 -14.47 6.60
CA TYR A 75 -3.53 -15.09 7.20
C TYR A 75 -4.80 -14.32 6.87
N VAL A 76 -5.93 -15.02 6.94
CA VAL A 76 -7.27 -14.45 6.93
C VAL A 76 -7.95 -14.82 8.24
N GLY A 77 -8.72 -13.87 8.79
CA GLY A 77 -9.42 -14.07 10.04
C GLY A 77 -10.50 -13.02 10.28
N TYR A 78 -11.05 -13.01 11.48
CA TYR A 78 -12.04 -12.02 11.91
C TYR A 78 -11.75 -11.51 13.32
N SER A 79 -12.13 -10.27 13.59
CA SER A 79 -12.07 -9.65 14.90
C SER A 79 -13.48 -9.32 15.37
N ILE A 80 -13.85 -9.86 16.54
CA ILE A 80 -15.15 -9.59 17.16
C ILE A 80 -15.20 -8.17 17.73
N SER A 81 -14.10 -7.73 18.36
CA SER A 81 -14.03 -6.40 18.98
C SER A 81 -14.07 -5.27 17.96
N GLU A 82 -13.45 -5.48 16.80
CA GLU A 82 -13.41 -4.49 15.72
C GLU A 82 -14.54 -4.67 14.70
N LYS A 83 -15.26 -5.80 14.73
CA LYS A 83 -16.22 -6.22 13.69
C LYS A 83 -15.63 -6.16 12.28
N LYS A 84 -14.44 -6.76 12.11
CA LYS A 84 -13.67 -6.76 10.85
C LYS A 84 -13.32 -8.16 10.40
N ILE A 85 -13.29 -8.37 9.10
CA ILE A 85 -12.64 -9.52 8.46
C ILE A 85 -11.30 -9.02 7.91
N SER A 86 -10.22 -9.65 8.34
CA SER A 86 -8.86 -9.15 8.12
C SER A 86 -8.09 -10.07 7.18
N VAL A 87 -7.49 -9.50 6.14
CA VAL A 87 -6.47 -10.15 5.30
C VAL A 87 -5.11 -9.56 5.63
N VAL A 88 -4.20 -10.38 6.16
CA VAL A 88 -2.89 -9.91 6.60
C VAL A 88 -1.78 -10.60 5.85
N MET A 89 -0.93 -9.81 5.17
CA MET A 89 0.14 -10.32 4.32
C MET A 89 1.50 -10.16 5.00
N LYS A 90 2.29 -11.24 5.03
CA LYS A 90 3.67 -11.23 5.52
C LYS A 90 4.58 -10.56 4.49
N GLY A 91 5.57 -9.81 4.94
CA GLY A 91 6.65 -9.37 4.05
C GLY A 91 7.72 -10.45 3.86
N SER A 92 8.77 -10.11 3.10
CA SER A 92 9.91 -10.99 2.87
C SER A 92 10.66 -11.30 4.16
N THR A 93 11.15 -12.52 4.30
CA THR A 93 12.04 -12.93 5.41
C THR A 93 13.47 -12.41 5.25
N SER A 94 13.90 -12.13 4.00
CA SER A 94 15.19 -11.54 3.67
C SER A 94 15.03 -10.09 3.19
N TYR A 95 15.06 -9.15 4.13
CA TYR A 95 14.79 -7.73 3.87
C TYR A 95 15.85 -7.06 2.98
N THR A 96 17.13 -7.44 3.08
CA THR A 96 18.19 -6.87 2.22
C THR A 96 18.05 -7.26 0.75
N ASN A 97 17.38 -8.38 0.48
CA ASN A 97 17.27 -8.93 -0.88
C ASN A 97 16.10 -8.33 -1.66
N ILE A 98 15.14 -7.66 -0.99
CA ILE A 98 13.93 -7.14 -1.65
C ILE A 98 14.24 -6.12 -2.75
N MET A 99 15.29 -5.31 -2.60
CA MET A 99 15.71 -4.34 -3.62
C MET A 99 16.24 -5.04 -4.89
N ASN A 100 16.87 -6.21 -4.74
CA ASN A 100 17.55 -6.91 -5.83
C ASN A 100 16.67 -7.98 -6.50
N ASP A 101 15.72 -8.56 -5.77
CA ASP A 101 15.00 -9.77 -6.20
C ASP A 101 13.55 -9.53 -6.64
N VAL A 102 12.98 -8.34 -6.40
CA VAL A 102 11.61 -8.03 -6.86
C VAL A 102 11.62 -7.77 -8.37
N ASP A 103 10.90 -8.61 -9.11
CA ASP A 103 10.69 -8.46 -10.56
C ASP A 103 9.83 -7.21 -10.85
N THR A 104 10.50 -6.10 -11.17
CA THR A 104 9.88 -4.81 -11.48
C THR A 104 9.25 -4.75 -12.88
N THR A 105 9.27 -5.85 -13.66
CA THR A 105 8.66 -5.87 -14.99
C THR A 105 7.16 -5.58 -14.90
N LEU A 106 6.69 -4.55 -15.60
CA LEU A 106 5.27 -4.19 -15.65
C LEU A 106 4.48 -5.20 -16.49
N VAL A 107 3.47 -5.82 -15.87
CA VAL A 107 2.55 -6.77 -16.51
C VAL A 107 1.11 -6.27 -16.47
N THR A 108 0.26 -6.75 -17.39
CA THR A 108 -1.19 -6.56 -17.26
C THR A 108 -1.71 -7.52 -16.20
N PRO A 109 -2.30 -7.05 -15.10
CA PRO A 109 -2.86 -7.92 -14.08
C PRO A 109 -4.17 -8.58 -14.56
N SER A 110 -4.48 -9.75 -14.00
CA SER A 110 -5.74 -10.47 -14.22
C SER A 110 -6.09 -11.25 -12.96
N LEU A 111 -7.22 -10.90 -12.34
CA LEU A 111 -7.71 -11.52 -11.10
C LEU A 111 -9.21 -11.76 -11.22
N SER A 112 -9.71 -12.87 -10.65
CA SER A 112 -11.14 -13.13 -10.65
C SER A 112 -11.90 -12.04 -9.88
N GLY A 113 -13.08 -11.64 -10.37
CA GLY A 113 -13.88 -10.57 -9.76
C GLY A 113 -13.29 -9.16 -9.84
N VAL A 114 -12.18 -8.95 -10.56
CA VAL A 114 -11.57 -7.62 -10.78
C VAL A 114 -11.59 -7.27 -12.26
N THR A 115 -12.00 -6.05 -12.60
CA THR A 115 -11.95 -5.53 -13.98
C THR A 115 -10.94 -4.39 -14.03
N PHE A 116 -9.77 -4.65 -14.60
CA PHE A 116 -8.72 -3.66 -14.76
C PHE A 116 -8.93 -2.83 -16.03
N PRO A 117 -8.96 -1.48 -15.96
CA PRO A 117 -8.95 -0.63 -17.14
C PRO A 117 -7.74 -0.85 -18.04
N SER A 118 -7.90 -0.50 -19.32
CA SER A 118 -6.78 -0.50 -20.28
C SER A 118 -5.63 0.38 -19.77
N GLY A 119 -4.40 -0.08 -19.98
CA GLY A 119 -3.19 0.64 -19.57
C GLY A 119 -2.77 0.43 -18.11
N VAL A 120 -3.60 -0.19 -17.26
CA VAL A 120 -3.18 -0.59 -15.90
C VAL A 120 -2.06 -1.61 -15.97
N LYS A 121 -0.94 -1.30 -15.31
CA LYS A 121 0.21 -2.19 -15.19
C LYS A 121 0.72 -2.23 -13.76
N ILE A 122 1.02 -3.44 -13.29
CA ILE A 122 1.58 -3.71 -11.96
C ILE A 122 2.87 -4.49 -12.15
N MET A 123 3.86 -4.29 -11.29
CA MET A 123 5.08 -5.07 -11.30
C MET A 123 4.80 -6.55 -11.07
N LYS A 124 5.49 -7.41 -11.82
CA LYS A 124 5.30 -8.86 -11.79
C LYS A 124 5.62 -9.45 -10.41
N GLY A 125 6.62 -8.91 -9.71
CA GLY A 125 7.00 -9.29 -8.35
C GLY A 125 5.91 -9.06 -7.29
N ILE A 126 4.83 -8.34 -7.62
CA ILE A 126 3.63 -8.22 -6.77
C ILE A 126 2.44 -8.95 -7.38
N ASN A 127 2.26 -8.84 -8.70
CA ASN A 127 1.15 -9.49 -9.39
C ASN A 127 1.21 -11.03 -9.24
N SER A 128 2.37 -11.65 -9.44
CA SER A 128 2.53 -13.11 -9.34
C SER A 128 2.22 -13.67 -7.94
N PRO A 129 2.85 -13.20 -6.84
CA PRO A 129 2.55 -13.70 -5.50
C PRO A 129 1.09 -13.48 -5.10
N TRP A 130 0.51 -12.32 -5.41
CA TRP A 130 -0.90 -12.07 -5.11
C TRP A 130 -1.82 -12.98 -5.91
N SER A 131 -1.59 -13.14 -7.22
CA SER A 131 -2.42 -13.98 -8.08
C SER A 131 -2.43 -15.44 -7.62
N ALA A 132 -1.31 -15.95 -7.10
CA ALA A 132 -1.20 -17.31 -6.59
C ALA A 132 -2.12 -17.59 -5.40
N VAL A 133 -2.40 -16.59 -4.57
CA VAL A 133 -3.22 -16.74 -3.36
C VAL A 133 -4.61 -16.10 -3.46
N HIS A 134 -4.86 -15.30 -4.50
CA HIS A 134 -6.05 -14.47 -4.68
C HIS A 134 -7.36 -15.24 -4.46
N ASP A 135 -7.63 -16.27 -5.26
CA ASP A 135 -8.92 -16.98 -5.21
C ASP A 135 -9.14 -17.68 -3.86
N SER A 136 -8.04 -18.16 -3.27
CA SER A 136 -8.03 -18.78 -1.95
C SER A 136 -8.40 -17.77 -0.85
N VAL A 137 -7.87 -16.54 -0.92
CA VAL A 137 -8.20 -15.44 -0.01
C VAL A 137 -9.64 -14.98 -0.19
N ILE A 138 -10.06 -14.67 -1.43
CA ILE A 138 -11.42 -14.19 -1.73
C ILE A 138 -12.47 -15.22 -1.30
N SER A 139 -12.23 -16.51 -1.51
CA SER A 139 -13.13 -17.58 -1.06
C SER A 139 -13.30 -17.59 0.47
N GLU A 140 -12.22 -17.42 1.23
CA GLU A 140 -12.28 -17.38 2.69
C GLU A 140 -12.98 -16.11 3.20
N VAL A 141 -12.68 -14.95 2.62
CA VAL A 141 -13.36 -13.70 2.96
C VAL A 141 -14.86 -13.82 2.68
N LYS A 142 -15.26 -14.40 1.54
CA LYS A 142 -16.66 -14.66 1.21
C LYS A 142 -17.34 -15.58 2.24
N SER A 143 -16.66 -16.62 2.69
CA SER A 143 -17.14 -17.53 3.75
C SER A 143 -17.34 -16.79 5.09
N LEU A 144 -16.40 -15.92 5.46
CA LEU A 144 -16.51 -15.11 6.67
C LEU A 144 -17.61 -14.05 6.57
N ILE A 145 -17.81 -13.41 5.41
CA ILE A 145 -18.91 -12.48 5.18
C ILE A 145 -20.27 -13.17 5.37
N ALA A 146 -20.41 -14.42 4.91
CA ALA A 146 -21.64 -15.18 5.10
C ALA A 146 -21.93 -15.47 6.59
N LYS A 147 -20.89 -15.60 7.42
CA LYS A 147 -21.01 -15.80 8.87
C LYS A 147 -21.19 -14.49 9.65
N TYR A 148 -20.57 -13.42 9.17
CA TYR A 148 -20.52 -12.10 9.81
C TYR A 148 -20.95 -11.02 8.80
N PRO A 149 -22.24 -10.98 8.43
CA PRO A 149 -22.73 -10.10 7.37
C PRO A 149 -22.64 -8.61 7.73
N ASP A 150 -22.54 -8.26 9.01
CA ASP A 150 -22.38 -6.89 9.51
C ASP A 150 -20.92 -6.44 9.67
N TYR A 151 -19.94 -7.31 9.37
CA TYR A 151 -18.52 -6.96 9.49
C TYR A 151 -18.03 -6.21 8.25
N SER A 152 -17.15 -5.24 8.48
CA SER A 152 -16.36 -4.56 7.46
C SER A 152 -15.12 -5.38 7.09
N LEU A 153 -14.41 -4.97 6.03
CA LEU A 153 -13.20 -5.63 5.58
C LEU A 153 -11.98 -4.77 5.86
N GLU A 154 -10.89 -5.41 6.26
CA GLU A 154 -9.58 -4.77 6.34
C GLU A 154 -8.49 -5.62 5.68
N SER A 155 -7.45 -4.95 5.20
CA SER A 155 -6.21 -5.63 4.88
C SER A 155 -5.00 -4.86 5.36
N THR A 156 -3.94 -5.57 5.76
CA THR A 156 -2.70 -4.94 6.21
C THR A 156 -1.50 -5.83 5.92
N GLY A 157 -0.33 -5.21 5.89
CA GLY A 157 0.93 -5.90 5.79
C GLY A 157 2.07 -4.91 5.84
N HIS A 158 3.28 -5.42 6.01
CA HIS A 158 4.49 -4.63 6.10
C HIS A 158 5.48 -5.01 5.00
N SER A 159 6.27 -4.04 4.50
CA SER A 159 7.28 -4.25 3.46
C SER A 159 6.64 -4.86 2.19
N LEU A 160 7.12 -6.00 1.69
CA LEU A 160 6.45 -6.76 0.61
C LEU A 160 4.96 -7.01 0.91
N GLY A 161 4.60 -7.31 2.17
CA GLY A 161 3.21 -7.50 2.60
C GLY A 161 2.39 -6.22 2.52
N GLY A 162 3.02 -5.06 2.74
CA GLY A 162 2.41 -3.75 2.52
C GLY A 162 2.18 -3.51 1.04
N SER A 163 3.15 -3.87 0.19
CA SER A 163 2.99 -3.80 -1.27
C SER A 163 1.90 -4.74 -1.80
N LEU A 164 1.76 -5.95 -1.23
CA LEU A 164 0.64 -6.86 -1.49
C LEU A 164 -0.70 -6.31 -0.99
N THR A 165 -0.69 -5.47 0.05
CA THR A 165 -1.90 -4.82 0.57
C THR A 165 -2.51 -3.85 -0.45
N TYR A 166 -1.71 -3.20 -1.30
CA TYR A 166 -2.26 -2.39 -2.41
C TYR A 166 -3.14 -3.21 -3.36
N ILE A 167 -2.70 -4.40 -3.75
CA ILE A 167 -3.49 -5.23 -4.67
C ILE A 167 -4.63 -5.96 -3.93
N SER A 168 -4.45 -6.26 -2.64
CA SER A 168 -5.51 -6.75 -1.75
C SER A 168 -6.67 -5.76 -1.63
N TYR A 169 -6.39 -4.46 -1.44
CA TYR A 169 -7.40 -3.41 -1.38
C TYR A 169 -8.31 -3.43 -2.62
N VAL A 170 -7.71 -3.45 -3.82
CA VAL A 170 -8.44 -3.52 -5.09
C VAL A 170 -9.27 -4.79 -5.20
N ALA A 171 -8.68 -5.94 -4.86
CA ALA A 171 -9.36 -7.23 -4.93
C ALA A 171 -10.58 -7.29 -4.00
N LEU A 172 -10.46 -6.80 -2.76
CA LEU A 172 -11.55 -6.73 -1.80
C LEU A 172 -12.65 -5.76 -2.27
N SER A 173 -12.27 -4.57 -2.74
CA SER A 173 -13.22 -3.54 -3.21
C SER A 173 -14.05 -4.01 -4.39
N GLN A 174 -13.44 -4.69 -5.35
CA GLN A 174 -14.13 -5.16 -6.54
C GLN A 174 -14.93 -6.46 -6.33
N ASN A 175 -14.48 -7.36 -5.45
CA ASN A 175 -15.22 -8.60 -5.15
C ASN A 175 -16.36 -8.39 -4.14
N PHE A 176 -16.28 -7.36 -3.29
CA PHE A 176 -17.24 -7.09 -2.22
C PHE A 176 -17.65 -5.61 -2.17
N PRO A 177 -18.27 -5.09 -3.25
CA PRO A 177 -18.54 -3.64 -3.39
C PRO A 177 -19.49 -3.06 -2.33
N ASP A 178 -20.30 -3.91 -1.69
CA ASP A 178 -21.25 -3.51 -0.65
C ASP A 178 -20.64 -3.45 0.77
N LYS A 179 -19.32 -3.66 0.90
CA LYS A 179 -18.61 -3.66 2.18
C LYS A 179 -17.77 -2.41 2.38
N ASP A 180 -17.78 -1.89 3.61
CA ASP A 180 -16.79 -0.90 4.03
C ASP A 180 -15.40 -1.54 4.08
N ILE A 181 -14.41 -0.88 3.48
CA ILE A 181 -13.05 -1.40 3.33
C ILE A 181 -12.04 -0.38 3.85
N THR A 182 -11.14 -0.83 4.73
CA THR A 182 -9.96 -0.05 5.14
C THR A 182 -8.70 -0.90 5.03
N SER A 183 -7.75 -0.48 4.21
CA SER A 183 -6.48 -1.16 4.03
C SER A 183 -5.32 -0.30 4.53
N ASN A 184 -4.36 -0.92 5.23
CA ASN A 184 -3.19 -0.25 5.80
C ASN A 184 -1.92 -0.90 5.25
N ALA A 185 -1.35 -0.31 4.20
CA ALA A 185 -0.08 -0.74 3.62
C ALA A 185 1.08 -0.10 4.40
N LEU A 186 1.82 -0.88 5.18
CA LEU A 186 2.90 -0.36 6.02
C LEU A 186 4.25 -0.51 5.32
N ALA A 187 5.08 0.55 5.37
CA ALA A 187 6.44 0.54 4.82
C ALA A 187 6.52 -0.02 3.38
N ALA A 188 5.53 0.34 2.56
CA ALA A 188 5.31 -0.25 1.25
C ALA A 188 5.93 0.59 0.12
N PHE A 189 6.57 -0.08 -0.85
CA PHE A 189 7.00 0.53 -2.10
C PHE A 189 5.84 0.58 -3.11
N PRO A 190 5.79 1.55 -4.04
CA PRO A 190 4.74 1.63 -5.05
C PRO A 190 4.87 0.49 -6.06
N ILE A 191 3.75 0.01 -6.60
CA ILE A 191 3.71 -1.28 -7.33
C ILE A 191 3.37 -1.19 -8.81
N GLY A 192 3.03 -0.03 -9.34
CA GLY A 192 2.51 0.07 -10.69
C GLY A 192 2.57 1.48 -11.26
N ASN A 193 2.17 1.60 -12.52
CA ASN A 193 2.19 2.86 -13.26
C ASN A 193 1.09 3.83 -12.81
N ALA A 194 1.07 5.04 -13.39
CA ALA A 194 0.06 6.05 -13.11
C ALA A 194 -1.39 5.57 -13.37
N ALA A 195 -1.61 4.72 -14.38
CA ALA A 195 -2.93 4.15 -14.65
C ALA A 195 -3.39 3.21 -13.54
N TRP A 196 -2.47 2.40 -12.98
CA TRP A 196 -2.73 1.59 -11.79
C TRP A 196 -3.12 2.47 -10.59
N ALA A 197 -2.32 3.49 -10.27
CA ALA A 197 -2.57 4.36 -9.12
C ALA A 197 -3.90 5.12 -9.26
N SER A 198 -4.21 5.63 -10.46
CA SER A 198 -5.47 6.32 -10.74
C SER A 198 -6.69 5.40 -10.65
N PHE A 199 -6.58 4.17 -11.15
CA PHE A 199 -7.66 3.18 -11.04
C PHE A 199 -7.91 2.79 -9.58
N ALA A 200 -6.86 2.37 -8.89
CA ALA A 200 -6.97 1.87 -7.53
C ALA A 200 -7.37 2.98 -6.54
N GLY A 201 -6.82 4.19 -6.69
CA GLY A 201 -7.18 5.35 -5.87
C GLY A 201 -8.60 5.87 -6.08
N GLY A 202 -9.29 5.46 -7.16
CA GLY A 202 -10.68 5.83 -7.45
C GLY A 202 -11.72 4.85 -6.90
N LEU A 203 -11.31 3.74 -6.28
CA LEU A 203 -12.23 2.74 -5.73
C LEU A 203 -12.85 3.20 -4.40
N ASN A 204 -14.03 2.66 -4.09
CA ASN A 204 -14.67 2.86 -2.79
C ASN A 204 -13.90 2.13 -1.69
N GLY A 205 -13.74 2.79 -0.55
CA GLY A 205 -12.92 2.33 0.58
C GLY A 205 -11.81 3.33 0.91
N THR A 206 -11.00 2.98 1.91
CA THR A 206 -9.86 3.77 2.36
C THR A 206 -8.58 2.94 2.26
N LEU A 207 -7.59 3.45 1.55
CA LEU A 207 -6.23 2.94 1.63
C LEU A 207 -5.34 3.95 2.35
N ASN A 208 -4.70 3.49 3.43
CA ASN A 208 -3.68 4.22 4.16
C ASN A 208 -2.30 3.62 3.87
N ARG A 209 -1.29 4.48 3.70
CA ARG A 209 0.12 4.13 3.63
C ARG A 209 0.80 4.55 4.92
N GLY A 210 1.10 3.59 5.78
CA GLY A 210 1.73 3.84 7.08
C GLY A 210 3.25 3.74 7.00
N ASN A 211 3.94 4.87 7.04
CA ASN A 211 5.39 4.96 6.85
C ASN A 211 6.12 5.39 8.11
N ASN A 212 7.40 4.99 8.22
CA ASN A 212 8.21 5.20 9.42
C ASN A 212 9.41 6.14 9.18
N ALA A 213 9.82 6.85 10.24
CA ALA A 213 11.07 7.58 10.29
C ALA A 213 12.26 6.70 9.86
N ALA A 214 13.16 7.25 9.05
CA ALA A 214 14.37 6.55 8.58
C ALA A 214 14.14 5.27 7.75
N ASP A 215 12.97 5.10 7.14
CA ASP A 215 12.68 4.04 6.16
C ASP A 215 12.72 4.58 4.72
N GLY A 216 13.56 4.00 3.87
CA GLY A 216 13.71 4.34 2.45
C GLY A 216 12.90 3.49 1.49
N VAL A 217 12.20 2.45 1.96
CA VAL A 217 11.44 1.53 1.10
C VAL A 217 10.31 2.23 0.34
N PRO A 218 9.52 3.14 0.95
CA PRO A 218 8.52 3.93 0.22
C PRO A 218 9.11 4.84 -0.87
N ASN A 219 10.43 5.03 -0.92
CA ASN A 219 11.10 5.82 -1.95
C ASN A 219 11.65 4.98 -3.11
N MET A 220 11.49 3.65 -3.06
CA MET A 220 11.92 2.76 -4.15
C MET A 220 11.02 2.93 -5.37
N TYR A 221 11.59 2.82 -6.57
CA TYR A 221 10.89 2.76 -7.87
C TYR A 221 10.05 4.00 -8.28
N VAL A 222 10.09 5.10 -7.53
CA VAL A 222 9.35 6.33 -7.86
C VAL A 222 10.01 7.18 -8.97
N ASN A 223 11.28 6.91 -9.26
CA ASN A 223 12.06 7.64 -10.27
C ASN A 223 12.25 6.78 -11.53
N LEU A 224 12.66 7.44 -12.61
CA LEU A 224 13.11 6.80 -13.84
C LEU A 224 14.19 5.74 -13.56
N PRO A 225 14.14 4.57 -14.22
CA PRO A 225 13.28 4.23 -15.35
C PRO A 225 11.90 3.63 -14.97
N TYR A 226 11.57 3.52 -13.68
CA TYR A 226 10.38 2.79 -13.24
C TYR A 226 9.12 3.66 -13.19
N ASP A 227 9.23 4.87 -12.63
CA ASP A 227 8.13 5.84 -12.47
C ASP A 227 6.85 5.24 -11.86
N PHE A 228 7.01 4.40 -10.84
CA PHE A 228 5.86 3.82 -10.12
C PHE A 228 5.22 4.84 -9.20
N VAL A 229 3.90 4.77 -9.10
CA VAL A 229 3.08 5.79 -8.46
C VAL A 229 2.33 5.19 -7.27
N HIS A 230 2.40 5.88 -6.13
CA HIS A 230 1.58 5.56 -4.96
C HIS A 230 0.14 6.01 -5.16
N TYR A 231 -0.76 5.43 -4.37
CA TYR A 231 -2.09 5.96 -4.15
C TYR A 231 -2.48 5.78 -2.67
N GLY A 232 -3.48 6.53 -2.22
CA GLY A 232 -4.01 6.47 -0.87
C GLY A 232 -3.46 7.57 0.04
N THR A 233 -3.80 7.54 1.32
CA THR A 233 -3.37 8.57 2.27
C THR A 233 -2.12 8.12 3.00
N GLU A 234 -1.02 8.87 2.90
CA GLU A 234 0.16 8.61 3.72
C GLU A 234 0.02 9.16 5.13
N TYR A 235 0.39 8.33 6.10
CA TYR A 235 0.64 8.70 7.48
C TYR A 235 2.09 8.39 7.81
N TYR A 236 2.73 9.27 8.57
CA TYR A 236 4.14 9.17 8.90
C TYR A 236 4.35 9.35 10.40
N SER A 237 5.22 8.55 11.02
CA SER A 237 5.53 8.65 12.44
C SER A 237 6.97 8.23 12.72
N SER A 238 7.53 8.74 13.82
CA SER A 238 8.78 8.22 14.42
C SER A 238 8.54 7.23 15.56
N GLY A 239 7.35 6.62 15.60
CA GLY A 239 7.01 5.54 16.51
C GLY A 239 6.15 5.92 17.71
N THR A 240 5.63 7.15 17.77
CA THR A 240 4.74 7.61 18.84
C THR A 240 3.53 8.37 18.29
N ALA A 241 2.44 8.42 19.05
CA ALA A 241 1.25 9.18 18.67
C ALA A 241 1.53 10.68 18.50
N ALA A 242 2.40 11.24 19.35
CA ALA A 242 2.77 12.66 19.30
C ALA A 242 3.53 13.03 18.01
N THR A 243 4.17 12.06 17.36
CA THR A 243 4.93 12.27 16.13
C THR A 243 4.19 11.81 14.88
N CYS A 244 2.93 11.39 15.02
CA CYS A 244 2.09 10.97 13.91
C CYS A 244 1.57 12.18 13.14
N VAL A 245 1.80 12.17 11.83
CA VAL A 245 1.30 13.18 10.89
C VAL A 245 0.55 12.53 9.75
N LYS A 246 -0.45 13.23 9.23
CA LYS A 246 -1.11 12.96 7.96
C LYS A 246 -0.43 13.80 6.87
N CYS A 247 0.07 13.12 5.85
CA CYS A 247 0.81 13.72 4.74
C CYS A 247 -0.15 14.29 3.67
N SER A 248 0.31 15.30 2.95
CA SER A 248 -0.42 15.89 1.82
C SER A 248 -0.03 15.25 0.49
N GLY A 249 -0.98 14.57 -0.14
CA GLY A 249 -0.76 13.90 -1.42
C GLY A 249 0.20 12.71 -1.30
N GLU A 250 0.75 12.27 -2.42
CA GLU A 250 1.47 11.00 -2.46
C GLU A 250 2.95 11.08 -2.08
N ARG A 251 3.55 12.28 -2.12
CA ARG A 251 5.00 12.49 -2.00
C ARG A 251 5.32 13.76 -1.18
N ASP A 252 4.67 13.93 -0.02
CA ASP A 252 4.92 15.04 0.90
C ASP A 252 6.37 15.00 1.44
N THR A 253 7.11 16.10 1.36
CA THR A 253 8.51 16.13 1.82
C THR A 253 8.66 16.21 3.33
N SER A 254 7.59 16.43 4.09
CA SER A 254 7.57 16.21 5.54
C SER A 254 7.49 14.72 5.93
N CYS A 255 7.21 13.84 4.96
CA CYS A 255 7.00 12.41 5.18
C CYS A 255 8.10 11.57 4.50
N SER A 256 7.78 10.38 3.99
CA SER A 256 8.78 9.49 3.40
C SER A 256 9.57 10.13 2.25
N ALA A 257 8.93 10.95 1.41
CA ALA A 257 9.56 11.52 0.22
C ALA A 257 10.72 12.48 0.51
N GLY A 258 10.74 13.11 1.68
CA GLY A 258 11.80 14.06 2.08
C GLY A 258 12.76 13.54 3.14
N ASN A 259 12.66 12.27 3.55
CA ASN A 259 13.45 11.72 4.64
C ASN A 259 14.92 11.39 4.28
N GLY A 260 15.31 11.55 3.01
CA GLY A 260 16.67 11.31 2.53
C GLY A 260 17.09 9.84 2.46
N MET A 261 16.15 8.89 2.59
CA MET A 261 16.42 7.45 2.59
C MET A 261 15.99 6.79 1.27
N TYR A 262 16.69 5.74 0.87
CA TYR A 262 16.33 4.91 -0.27
C TYR A 262 16.63 3.44 0.03
N GLY A 263 15.67 2.56 -0.26
CA GLY A 263 15.82 1.13 0.01
C GLY A 263 15.57 0.73 1.45
N VAL A 264 16.02 -0.48 1.78
CA VAL A 264 15.92 -1.01 3.14
C VAL A 264 16.94 -0.34 4.04
N THR A 265 16.47 0.63 4.83
CA THR A 265 17.25 1.36 5.84
C THR A 265 16.77 1.02 7.24
N ALA A 266 17.45 1.51 8.29
CA ALA A 266 17.21 1.10 9.67
C ALA A 266 15.74 1.28 10.14
N GLY A 267 15.06 2.31 9.67
CA GLY A 267 13.65 2.56 10.01
C GLY A 267 12.68 1.52 9.45
N HIS A 268 13.09 0.72 8.45
CA HIS A 268 12.24 -0.27 7.80
C HIS A 268 11.85 -1.45 8.72
N PHE A 269 12.56 -1.66 9.83
CA PHE A 269 12.27 -2.76 10.76
C PHE A 269 11.24 -2.39 11.84
N TYR A 270 10.67 -1.18 11.75
CA TYR A 270 9.68 -0.67 12.68
C TYR A 270 8.53 0.02 11.95
N SER A 271 7.34 -0.04 12.51
CA SER A 271 6.20 0.75 12.05
C SER A 271 5.31 1.11 13.24
N PHE A 272 5.00 2.39 13.42
CA PHE A 272 4.14 2.91 14.50
C PHE A 272 4.50 2.37 15.91
N GLY A 273 5.80 2.31 16.20
CA GLY A 273 6.33 1.88 17.51
C GLY A 273 6.41 0.37 17.69
N VAL A 274 6.07 -0.42 16.67
CA VAL A 274 6.12 -1.88 16.69
C VAL A 274 7.36 -2.37 15.95
N GLY A 275 8.18 -3.19 16.59
CA GLY A 275 9.26 -3.94 15.93
C GLY A 275 8.69 -5.16 15.21
N LEU A 276 8.93 -5.27 13.91
CA LEU A 276 8.32 -6.31 13.09
C LEU A 276 8.91 -7.69 13.41
N GLY A 277 8.03 -8.66 13.66
CA GLY A 277 8.38 -10.00 14.15
C GLY A 277 8.60 -10.08 15.67
N MET A 278 8.59 -8.94 16.37
CA MET A 278 8.87 -8.86 17.82
C MET A 278 7.62 -8.61 18.68
N ALA A 279 6.47 -8.29 18.07
CA ALA A 279 5.24 -7.98 18.81
C ALA A 279 4.58 -9.21 19.47
N GLY A 280 4.96 -10.43 19.06
CA GLY A 280 4.30 -11.66 19.48
C GLY A 280 2.89 -11.81 18.88
N CYS A 281 2.08 -12.66 19.51
CA CYS A 281 0.75 -13.05 19.02
C CYS A 281 -0.42 -12.57 19.88
N SER A 282 -0.13 -11.95 21.03
CA SER A 282 -1.13 -11.42 21.95
C SER A 282 -0.61 -10.13 22.56
N SER A 283 -1.53 -9.21 22.89
CA SER A 283 -1.24 -8.09 23.76
C SER A 283 -0.85 -8.66 25.12
N SER A 284 0.46 -8.71 25.39
CA SER A 284 0.94 -9.04 26.72
C SER A 284 0.40 -7.95 27.65
N LEU A 285 -0.43 -8.33 28.62
CA LEU A 285 -0.77 -7.45 29.74
C LEU A 285 0.53 -7.11 30.46
N PHE A 286 1.09 -5.95 30.16
CA PHE A 286 2.10 -5.29 30.99
C PHE A 286 1.56 -3.90 31.37
#